data_AF-A0A7J7G9A9-F1
#
_entry.id   AF-A0A7J7G9A9-F1
#
_cell.length_a   1.000
_cell.length_b   1.000
_cell.length_c   1.000
_cell.angle_alpha   90.00
_cell.angle_beta   90.00
_cell.angle_gamma   90.00
#
_symmetry.space_group_name_H-M   'P 1'
#
loop_
_entity.id
_entity.type
_entity.pdbx_description
1 polymer ?
#
loop_
_entity_poly.entity_id
_entity_poly.type
_entity_poly.pdbx_seq_one_letter_code
_entity_poly.pdbx_strand_id
1 'polypeptide(L)'
;MENQQVQLRLMEAAEAGDISLLYGCIQDYPKILDSIDETAFVDTPLHIAASAGHAHFALEMMRLKPSFGGKLNPQGLSPLDLALRRRAELSPDNQDLQKNLTWTIRRLINFDKELIRVKGRESFTPLHYVAEKGDIDLLAEFLLACQESIMDRTIRDETALHIAVKNSKLEACKVLLGWLRRSLNQKLLNSKDEKGNTVLDIAVSNSQTERTWEIIY
;
A
#
# COMPACT_ATOMS: atom_id res chain seq x y z
N MET A 1 23.68 -11.39 -20.75
CA MET A 1 24.22 -12.30 -19.72
C MET A 1 24.81 -11.49 -18.58
N GLU A 2 25.77 -10.59 -18.85
CA GLU A 2 26.38 -9.74 -17.81
C GLU A 2 25.36 -8.83 -17.09
N ASN A 3 24.45 -8.19 -17.84
CA ASN A 3 23.38 -7.37 -17.27
C ASN A 3 22.43 -8.13 -16.31
N GLN A 4 22.07 -9.37 -16.66
CA GLN A 4 21.20 -10.21 -15.83
C GLN A 4 21.88 -10.63 -14.53
N GLN A 5 23.20 -10.87 -14.56
CA GLN A 5 23.95 -11.20 -13.36
C GLN A 5 24.04 -10.01 -12.39
N VAL A 6 24.29 -8.80 -12.90
CA VAL A 6 24.30 -7.59 -12.06
C VAL A 6 22.89 -7.30 -11.52
N GLN A 7 21.85 -7.51 -12.32
CA GLN A 7 20.46 -7.40 -11.85
C GLN A 7 20.14 -8.39 -10.72
N LEU A 8 20.57 -9.65 -10.84
CA LEU A 8 20.39 -10.64 -9.76
C LEU A 8 21.11 -10.20 -8.47
N ARG A 9 22.37 -9.79 -8.57
CA ARG A 9 23.13 -9.26 -7.41
C ARG A 9 22.47 -8.03 -6.79
N LEU A 10 21.86 -7.17 -7.60
CA LEU A 10 21.10 -6.01 -7.11
C LEU A 10 19.84 -6.43 -6.34
N MET A 11 19.17 -7.51 -6.76
CA MET A 11 18.04 -8.06 -6.01
C MET A 11 18.49 -8.68 -4.68
N GLU A 12 19.62 -9.39 -4.66
CA GLU A 12 20.24 -9.91 -3.43
C GLU A 12 20.63 -8.77 -2.47
N ALA A 13 21.18 -7.67 -3.00
CA ALA A 13 21.48 -6.48 -2.22
C ALA A 13 20.22 -5.89 -1.56
N ALA A 14 19.10 -5.87 -2.27
CA ALA A 14 17.82 -5.40 -1.75
C ALA A 14 17.24 -6.33 -0.68
N GLU A 15 17.39 -7.65 -0.86
CA GLU A 15 16.97 -8.65 0.12
C GLU A 15 17.82 -8.62 1.40
N ALA A 16 19.11 -8.28 1.30
CA ALA A 16 20.00 -8.12 2.45
C ALA A 16 19.99 -6.70 3.06
N GLY A 17 19.42 -5.72 2.35
CA GLY A 17 19.48 -4.30 2.71
C GLY A 17 20.89 -3.69 2.58
N ASP A 18 21.75 -4.25 1.74
CA ASP A 18 23.14 -3.83 1.58
C ASP A 18 23.30 -2.69 0.55
N ILE A 19 23.41 -1.47 1.07
CA ILE A 19 23.62 -0.27 0.26
C ILE A 19 25.00 -0.28 -0.43
N SER A 20 26.02 -0.88 0.17
CA SER A 20 27.36 -0.94 -0.43
C SER A 20 27.33 -1.80 -1.70
N LEU A 21 26.65 -2.95 -1.63
CA LEU A 21 26.47 -3.84 -2.78
C LEU A 21 25.62 -3.19 -3.87
N LEU A 22 24.59 -2.42 -3.51
CA LEU A 22 23.83 -1.59 -4.46
C LEU A 22 24.75 -0.66 -5.26
N TYR A 23 25.63 0.09 -4.59
CA TYR A 23 26.57 0.98 -5.28
C TYR A 23 27.61 0.22 -6.10
N GLY A 24 28.05 -0.95 -5.66
CA GLY A 24 28.88 -1.85 -6.48
C GLY A 24 28.18 -2.27 -7.77
N CYS A 25 26.90 -2.62 -7.70
CA CYS A 25 26.10 -2.97 -8.90
C CYS A 25 25.94 -1.77 -9.85
N ILE A 26 25.78 -0.55 -9.31
CA ILE A 26 25.72 0.67 -10.13
C ILE A 26 27.08 0.97 -10.79
N GLN A 27 28.20 0.71 -10.12
CA GLN A 27 29.53 0.84 -10.72
C GLN A 27 29.75 -0.18 -11.84
N ASP A 28 29.36 -1.43 -11.61
CA ASP A 28 29.48 -2.51 -12.59
C ASP A 28 28.57 -2.27 -13.81
N TYR A 29 27.37 -1.73 -13.60
CA TYR A 29 26.44 -1.38 -14.67
C TYR A 29 25.66 -0.08 -14.38
N PRO A 30 26.16 1.10 -14.79
CA PRO A 30 25.56 2.40 -14.44
C PRO A 30 24.12 2.63 -14.87
N LYS A 31 23.64 1.92 -15.90
CA LYS A 31 22.27 2.02 -16.44
C LYS A 31 21.31 1.00 -15.84
N ILE A 32 21.73 0.25 -14.81
CA ILE A 32 20.93 -0.86 -14.26
C ILE A 32 19.54 -0.42 -13.81
N LEU A 33 19.43 0.71 -13.11
CA LEU A 33 18.16 1.20 -12.59
C LEU A 33 17.22 1.65 -13.71
N ASP A 34 17.75 2.30 -14.76
CA ASP A 34 16.97 2.70 -15.93
C ASP A 34 16.46 1.48 -16.70
N SER A 35 17.30 0.45 -16.88
CA SER A 35 16.90 -0.76 -17.59
C SER A 35 15.76 -1.52 -16.91
N ILE A 36 15.73 -1.51 -15.57
CA ILE A 36 14.62 -2.09 -14.80
C ILE A 36 13.37 -1.20 -14.96
N ASP A 37 13.55 0.12 -14.87
CA ASP A 37 12.44 1.09 -14.95
C ASP A 37 11.73 1.13 -16.30
N GLU A 38 12.43 0.78 -17.39
CA GLU A 38 11.81 0.65 -18.72
C GLU A 38 10.76 -0.48 -18.77
N THR A 39 10.87 -1.48 -17.90
CA THR A 39 9.90 -2.57 -17.83
C THR A 39 8.64 -2.11 -17.09
N ALA A 40 7.48 -2.19 -17.75
CA ALA A 40 6.22 -1.67 -17.21
C ALA A 40 5.80 -2.35 -15.89
N PHE A 41 5.86 -3.69 -15.86
CA PHE A 41 5.56 -4.51 -14.69
C PHE A 41 6.75 -5.40 -14.35
N VAL A 42 7.41 -5.12 -13.23
CA VAL A 42 8.65 -5.81 -12.83
C VAL A 42 8.83 -5.74 -11.31
N ASP A 43 9.38 -6.80 -10.73
CA ASP A 43 9.89 -6.73 -9.36
C ASP A 43 11.15 -5.85 -9.36
N THR A 44 11.01 -4.65 -8.81
CA THR A 44 12.13 -3.73 -8.62
C THR A 44 12.87 -4.05 -7.32
N PRO A 45 14.13 -3.61 -7.15
CA PRO A 45 14.84 -3.72 -5.87
C PRO A 45 14.06 -3.07 -4.72
N LEU A 46 13.24 -2.05 -4.99
CA LEU A 46 12.40 -1.42 -3.98
C LEU A 46 11.27 -2.35 -3.50
N HIS A 47 10.67 -3.18 -4.37
CA HIS A 47 9.68 -4.19 -3.96
C HIS A 47 10.27 -5.16 -2.95
N ILE A 48 11.47 -5.69 -3.25
CA ILE A 48 12.19 -6.65 -2.42
C ILE A 48 12.53 -6.02 -1.07
N ALA A 49 13.22 -4.87 -1.07
CA ALA A 49 13.63 -4.19 0.15
C ALA A 49 12.44 -3.76 1.04
N ALA A 50 11.33 -3.31 0.43
CA ALA A 50 10.12 -2.98 1.16
C ALA A 50 9.49 -4.22 1.84
N SER A 51 9.40 -5.34 1.12
CA SER A 51 8.89 -6.61 1.65
C SER A 51 9.80 -7.27 2.70
N ALA A 52 11.11 -7.00 2.65
CA ALA A 52 12.09 -7.47 3.63
C ALA A 52 12.20 -6.56 4.87
N GLY A 53 11.58 -5.37 4.84
CA GLY A 53 11.63 -4.42 5.96
C GLY A 53 12.93 -3.62 6.05
N HIS A 54 13.64 -3.43 4.94
CA HIS A 54 14.91 -2.70 4.88
C HIS A 54 14.72 -1.22 4.52
N ALA A 55 14.17 -0.41 5.44
CA ALA A 55 13.80 0.96 5.09
C ALA A 55 14.96 1.85 4.62
N HIS A 56 16.18 1.71 5.16
CA HIS A 56 17.32 2.50 4.67
C HIS A 56 17.61 2.24 3.20
N PHE A 57 17.65 0.96 2.80
CA PHE A 57 17.83 0.58 1.41
C PHE A 57 16.65 1.06 0.56
N ALA A 58 15.42 0.90 1.04
CA ALA A 58 14.22 1.32 0.33
C ALA A 58 14.20 2.84 0.07
N LEU A 59 14.55 3.64 1.07
CA LEU A 59 14.66 5.11 0.93
C LEU A 59 15.80 5.51 -0.01
N GLU A 60 16.93 4.80 0.05
CA GLU A 60 18.04 5.04 -0.86
C GLU A 60 17.65 4.74 -2.31
N MET A 61 16.91 3.66 -2.55
CA MET A 61 16.35 3.34 -3.86
C MET A 61 15.37 4.42 -4.34
N MET A 62 14.49 4.92 -3.48
CA MET A 62 13.59 6.02 -3.84
C MET A 62 14.34 7.32 -4.14
N ARG A 63 15.47 7.58 -3.46
CA ARG A 63 16.33 8.73 -3.73
C ARG A 63 17.00 8.63 -5.09
N LEU A 64 17.49 7.44 -5.44
CA LEU A 64 18.19 7.20 -6.72
C LEU A 64 17.21 7.08 -7.90
N LYS A 65 16.06 6.47 -7.69
CA LYS A 65 15.07 6.19 -8.75
C LYS A 65 13.62 6.29 -8.22
N PRO A 66 13.08 7.52 -8.08
CA PRO A 66 11.76 7.75 -7.48
C PRO A 66 10.61 7.01 -8.17
N SER A 67 10.70 6.78 -9.49
CA SER A 67 9.68 6.06 -10.27
C SER A 67 9.39 4.65 -9.73
N PHE A 68 10.36 4.01 -9.06
CA PHE A 68 10.17 2.71 -8.44
C PHE A 68 9.10 2.70 -7.34
N GLY A 69 8.83 3.83 -6.69
CA GLY A 69 7.81 3.92 -5.64
C GLY A 69 6.41 3.59 -6.15
N GLY A 70 6.08 4.01 -7.37
CA GLY A 70 4.78 3.76 -8.02
C GLY A 70 4.79 2.59 -9.01
N LYS A 71 5.93 1.92 -9.21
CA LYS A 71 6.00 0.75 -10.10
C LYS A 71 5.19 -0.40 -9.53
N LEU A 72 4.54 -1.14 -10.41
CA LEU A 72 3.82 -2.34 -10.05
C LEU A 72 4.62 -3.56 -10.49
N ASN A 73 4.62 -4.60 -9.66
CA ASN A 73 5.14 -5.89 -10.06
C ASN A 73 4.11 -6.68 -10.90
N PRO A 74 4.43 -7.89 -11.41
CA PRO A 74 3.50 -8.69 -12.24
C PRO A 74 2.19 -9.07 -11.54
N GLN A 75 2.12 -9.04 -10.21
CA GLN A 75 0.88 -9.24 -9.45
C GLN A 75 0.03 -7.96 -9.33
N GLY A 76 0.54 -6.84 -9.83
CA GLY A 76 -0.08 -5.53 -9.78
C GLY A 76 0.03 -4.86 -8.41
N LEU A 77 1.10 -5.15 -7.66
CA LEU A 77 1.34 -4.61 -6.32
C LEU A 77 2.48 -3.61 -6.37
N SER A 78 2.35 -2.50 -5.63
CA SER A 78 3.44 -1.57 -5.40
C SER A 78 4.39 -2.09 -4.31
N PRO A 79 5.58 -1.49 -4.14
CA PRO A 79 6.46 -1.81 -3.01
C PRO A 79 5.79 -1.62 -1.65
N LEU A 80 4.97 -0.57 -1.50
CA LEU A 80 4.21 -0.32 -0.27
C LEU A 80 3.18 -1.42 -0.01
N ASP A 81 2.47 -1.89 -1.05
CA ASP A 81 1.51 -2.99 -0.93
C ASP A 81 2.17 -4.29 -0.48
N LEU A 82 3.36 -4.62 -1.01
CA LEU A 82 4.09 -5.81 -0.60
C LEU A 82 4.51 -5.75 0.87
N ALA A 83 4.98 -4.59 1.36
CA ALA A 83 5.31 -4.43 2.77
C ALA A 83 4.07 -4.61 3.67
N LEU A 84 2.92 -4.06 3.26
CA LEU A 84 1.65 -4.20 3.99
C LEU A 84 1.16 -5.64 4.04
N ARG A 85 1.19 -6.35 2.90
CA ARG A 85 0.76 -7.76 2.79
C ARG A 85 1.68 -8.67 3.59
N ARG A 86 2.99 -8.49 3.44
CA ARG A 86 3.97 -9.27 4.19
C ARG A 86 3.77 -9.08 5.69
N ARG A 87 3.56 -7.85 6.17
CA ARG A 87 3.30 -7.58 7.59
C ARG A 87 2.04 -8.29 8.10
N ALA A 88 0.98 -8.33 7.29
CA ALA A 88 -0.30 -8.95 7.67
C ALA A 88 -0.25 -10.49 7.68
N GLU A 89 0.65 -11.10 6.91
CA GLU A 89 0.82 -12.55 6.80
C GLU A 89 1.82 -13.14 7.82
N LEU A 90 2.54 -12.30 8.55
CA LEU A 90 3.53 -12.76 9.53
C LEU A 90 2.89 -13.42 10.76
N SER A 91 3.53 -14.50 11.22
CA SER A 91 3.24 -15.07 12.54
C SER A 91 3.52 -14.03 13.64
N PRO A 92 2.71 -13.99 14.72
CA PRO A 92 2.97 -13.15 15.90
C PRO A 92 4.36 -13.33 16.52
N ASP A 93 5.02 -14.46 16.27
CA ASP A 93 6.35 -14.75 16.82
C ASP A 93 7.48 -13.96 16.12
N ASN A 94 7.24 -13.46 14.90
CA ASN A 94 8.23 -12.70 14.12
C ASN A 94 8.20 -11.20 14.42
N GLN A 95 8.29 -10.84 15.71
CA GLN A 95 8.13 -9.46 16.18
C GLN A 95 9.14 -8.49 15.56
N ASP A 96 10.39 -8.91 15.36
CA ASP A 96 11.44 -8.05 14.82
C ASP A 96 11.18 -7.68 13.36
N LEU A 97 10.79 -8.64 12.52
CA LEU A 97 10.42 -8.37 11.14
C LEU A 97 9.13 -7.53 11.06
N GLN A 98 8.16 -7.78 11.95
CA GLN A 98 6.95 -6.97 12.03
C GLN A 98 7.26 -5.49 12.37
N LYS A 99 8.19 -5.24 13.30
CA LYS A 99 8.67 -3.89 13.63
C LYS A 99 9.40 -3.25 12.45
N ASN A 100 10.30 -3.99 11.79
CA ASN A 100 11.04 -3.50 10.64
C ASN A 100 10.13 -3.15 9.47
N LEU A 101 9.11 -3.97 9.19
CA LEU A 101 8.09 -3.67 8.17
C LEU A 101 7.25 -2.45 8.55
N THR A 102 6.80 -2.35 9.80
CA THR A 102 6.05 -1.17 10.28
C THR A 102 6.88 0.10 10.14
N TRP A 103 8.15 0.03 10.52
CA TRP A 103 9.08 1.14 10.34
C TRP A 103 9.28 1.48 8.87
N THR A 104 9.46 0.48 8.01
CA THR A 104 9.60 0.66 6.56
C THR A 104 8.38 1.31 5.92
N ILE A 105 7.18 0.84 6.21
CA ILE A 105 5.90 1.42 5.75
C ILE A 105 5.83 2.91 6.12
N ARG A 106 6.07 3.23 7.39
CA ARG A 106 6.02 4.62 7.88
C ARG A 106 7.09 5.50 7.23
N ARG A 107 8.30 4.97 7.03
CA ARG A 107 9.39 5.71 6.37
C ARG A 107 9.08 5.98 4.91
N LEU A 108 8.53 5.01 4.17
CA LEU A 108 8.12 5.18 2.77
C LEU A 108 7.05 6.27 2.64
N ILE A 109 6.01 6.24 3.48
CA ILE A 109 4.92 7.22 3.44
C ILE A 109 5.39 8.63 3.85
N ASN A 110 6.26 8.71 4.85
CA ASN A 110 6.85 10.00 5.26
C ASN A 110 7.78 10.57 4.17
N PHE A 111 8.35 9.72 3.33
CA PHE A 111 9.17 10.16 2.20
C PHE A 111 8.30 10.62 1.03
N ASP A 112 7.27 9.84 0.68
CA ASP A 112 6.30 10.18 -0.36
C ASP A 112 4.90 9.70 0.02
N LYS A 113 4.02 10.66 0.34
CA LYS A 113 2.62 10.39 0.71
C LYS A 113 1.78 9.88 -0.47
N GLU A 114 2.16 10.17 -1.70
CA GLU A 114 1.40 9.77 -2.89
C GLU A 114 1.45 8.25 -3.11
N LEU A 115 2.40 7.56 -2.47
CA LEU A 115 2.44 6.09 -2.43
C LEU A 115 1.13 5.48 -1.91
N ILE A 116 0.43 6.15 -1.00
CA ILE A 116 -0.88 5.70 -0.46
C ILE A 116 -1.95 5.60 -1.55
N ARG A 117 -1.81 6.39 -2.62
CA ARG A 117 -2.76 6.50 -3.73
C ARG A 117 -2.35 5.67 -4.96
N VAL A 118 -1.24 4.95 -4.90
CA VAL A 118 -0.80 4.10 -6.01
C VAL A 118 -1.86 3.04 -6.27
N LYS A 119 -2.37 3.04 -7.50
CA LYS A 119 -3.44 2.14 -7.95
C LYS A 119 -2.82 0.86 -8.48
N GLY A 120 -2.89 -0.19 -7.68
CA GLY A 120 -2.49 -1.53 -8.09
C GLY A 120 -3.53 -2.21 -8.98
N ARG A 121 -3.51 -3.54 -8.96
CA ARG A 121 -4.51 -4.39 -9.63
C ARG A 121 -5.93 -3.94 -9.25
N GLU A 122 -6.82 -3.82 -10.24
CA GLU A 122 -8.21 -3.37 -10.05
C GLU A 122 -8.35 -1.95 -9.46
N SER A 123 -7.34 -1.09 -9.67
CA SER A 123 -7.25 0.24 -9.04
C SER A 123 -7.32 0.20 -7.51
N PHE A 124 -6.95 -0.93 -6.91
CA PHE A 124 -6.92 -1.11 -5.46
C PHE A 124 -5.70 -0.38 -4.90
N THR A 125 -5.91 0.50 -3.92
CA THR A 125 -4.84 1.30 -3.31
C THR A 125 -4.44 0.77 -1.93
N PRO A 126 -3.25 1.12 -1.42
CA PRO A 126 -2.85 0.82 -0.05
C PRO A 126 -3.89 1.21 1.02
N LEU A 127 -4.61 2.33 0.85
CA LEU A 127 -5.69 2.70 1.78
C LEU A 127 -6.83 1.66 1.79
N HIS A 128 -7.24 1.16 0.62
CA HIS A 128 -8.25 0.11 0.53
C HIS A 128 -7.79 -1.17 1.24
N TYR A 129 -6.52 -1.54 1.09
CA TYR A 129 -5.96 -2.72 1.76
C TYR A 129 -5.98 -2.59 3.28
N VAL A 130 -5.54 -1.45 3.81
CA VAL A 130 -5.54 -1.20 5.25
C VAL A 130 -6.97 -1.22 5.81
N ALA A 131 -7.94 -0.67 5.08
CA ALA A 131 -9.36 -0.75 5.42
C ALA A 131 -9.90 -2.19 5.38
N GLU A 132 -9.49 -2.99 4.39
CA GLU A 132 -9.84 -4.42 4.26
C GLU A 132 -9.33 -5.24 5.45
N LYS A 133 -8.10 -5.00 5.91
CA LYS A 133 -7.52 -5.69 7.07
C LYS A 133 -8.04 -5.16 8.40
N GLY A 134 -8.49 -3.91 8.43
CA GLY A 134 -8.96 -3.24 9.64
C GLY A 134 -7.82 -2.79 10.56
N ASP A 135 -6.64 -2.51 10.01
CA ASP A 135 -5.52 -1.93 10.75
C ASP A 135 -5.80 -0.43 10.95
N ILE A 136 -6.48 -0.11 12.06
CA ILE A 136 -6.96 1.25 12.36
C ILE A 136 -5.82 2.26 12.57
N ASP A 137 -4.65 1.79 13.02
CA ASP A 137 -3.50 2.64 13.28
C ASP A 137 -2.91 3.13 11.95
N LEU A 138 -2.63 2.21 11.03
CA LEU A 138 -2.19 2.58 9.69
C LEU A 138 -3.28 3.34 8.94
N LEU A 139 -4.56 3.01 9.15
CA LEU A 139 -5.66 3.70 8.47
C LEU A 139 -5.68 5.19 8.84
N ALA A 140 -5.56 5.48 10.13
CA ALA A 140 -5.48 6.85 10.62
C ALA A 140 -4.20 7.55 10.13
N GLU A 141 -3.04 6.89 10.19
CA GLU A 141 -1.77 7.44 9.69
C GLU A 141 -1.85 7.78 8.19
N PHE A 142 -2.43 6.91 7.36
CA PHE A 142 -2.55 7.12 5.92
C PHE A 142 -3.46 8.31 5.60
N LEU A 143 -4.60 8.39 6.28
CA LEU A 143 -5.56 9.47 6.12
C LEU A 143 -5.01 10.83 6.60
N LEU A 144 -4.12 10.83 7.60
CA LEU A 144 -3.43 12.04 8.05
C LEU A 144 -2.35 12.47 7.06
N ALA A 145 -1.59 11.51 6.52
CA ALA A 145 -0.51 11.78 5.56
C ALA A 145 -1.05 12.23 4.19
N CYS A 146 -2.10 11.59 3.68
CA CYS A 146 -2.71 11.85 2.38
C CYS A 146 -4.25 11.86 2.50
N GLN A 147 -4.83 13.02 2.81
CA GLN A 147 -6.27 13.14 3.03
C GLN A 147 -7.08 12.83 1.76
N GLU A 148 -6.52 13.16 0.59
CA GLU A 148 -7.15 12.96 -0.70
C GLU A 148 -7.41 11.47 -0.97
N SER A 149 -6.62 10.56 -0.38
CA SER A 149 -6.75 9.10 -0.55
C SER A 149 -8.14 8.56 -0.21
N ILE A 150 -8.90 9.26 0.63
CA ILE A 150 -10.27 8.89 0.98
C ILE A 150 -11.24 8.93 -0.22
N MET A 151 -10.89 9.70 -1.26
CA MET A 151 -11.66 9.81 -2.51
C MET A 151 -11.33 8.72 -3.52
N ASP A 152 -10.27 7.94 -3.30
CA ASP A 152 -9.87 6.92 -4.25
C ASP A 152 -10.92 5.81 -4.36
N ARG A 153 -11.05 5.32 -5.59
CA ARG A 153 -12.02 4.29 -5.95
C ARG A 153 -11.34 3.17 -6.72
N THR A 154 -11.78 1.95 -6.46
CA THR A 154 -11.43 0.78 -7.27
C THR A 154 -12.10 0.85 -8.65
N ILE A 155 -11.79 -0.08 -9.56
CA ILE A 155 -12.49 -0.18 -10.86
C ILE A 155 -13.99 -0.48 -10.71
N ARG A 156 -14.42 -0.97 -9.53
CA ARG A 156 -15.82 -1.24 -9.19
C ARG A 156 -16.48 -0.06 -8.48
N ASP A 157 -15.87 1.11 -8.55
CA ASP A 157 -16.31 2.33 -7.87
C ASP A 157 -16.42 2.19 -6.34
N GLU A 158 -15.68 1.27 -5.73
CA GLU A 158 -15.69 1.07 -4.28
C GLU A 158 -14.72 2.05 -3.61
N THR A 159 -15.16 2.71 -2.54
CA THR A 159 -14.25 3.47 -1.65
C THR A 159 -13.69 2.57 -0.54
N ALA A 160 -12.68 3.04 0.19
CA ALA A 160 -12.18 2.35 1.39
C ALA A 160 -13.29 1.99 2.41
N LEU A 161 -14.34 2.82 2.51
CA LEU A 161 -15.48 2.55 3.38
C LEU A 161 -16.35 1.39 2.86
N HIS A 162 -16.57 1.28 1.55
CA HIS A 162 -17.24 0.12 0.95
C HIS A 162 -16.46 -1.16 1.29
N ILE A 163 -15.14 -1.13 1.13
CA ILE A 163 -14.25 -2.28 1.43
C ILE A 163 -14.31 -2.66 2.92
N ALA A 164 -14.26 -1.69 3.84
CA ALA A 164 -14.34 -1.95 5.28
C ALA A 164 -15.67 -2.60 5.67
N VAL A 165 -16.81 -2.14 5.11
CA VAL A 165 -18.14 -2.72 5.37
C VAL A 165 -18.25 -4.13 4.78
N LYS A 166 -17.80 -4.35 3.54
CA LYS A 166 -17.80 -5.68 2.91
C LYS A 166 -16.99 -6.72 3.71
N ASN A 167 -15.96 -6.28 4.43
CA ASN A 167 -15.08 -7.13 5.24
C ASN A 167 -15.39 -7.09 6.74
N SER A 168 -16.54 -6.53 7.15
CA SER A 168 -16.98 -6.45 8.55
C SER A 168 -15.97 -5.79 9.50
N LYS A 169 -15.20 -4.80 9.02
CA LYS A 169 -14.19 -4.07 9.80
C LYS A 169 -14.80 -2.87 10.50
N LEU A 170 -15.52 -3.13 11.61
CA LEU A 170 -16.31 -2.13 12.34
C LEU A 170 -15.50 -0.90 12.77
N GLU A 171 -14.34 -1.10 13.38
CA GLU A 171 -13.51 0.01 13.87
C GLU A 171 -12.92 0.83 12.73
N ALA A 172 -12.54 0.18 11.61
CA ALA A 172 -12.12 0.89 10.40
C ALA A 172 -13.26 1.73 9.81
N CYS A 173 -14.50 1.22 9.84
CA CYS A 173 -15.68 1.99 9.42
C CYS A 173 -15.85 3.26 10.28
N LYS A 174 -15.69 3.15 11.61
CA LYS A 174 -15.78 4.33 12.51
C LYS A 174 -14.71 5.37 12.20
N VAL A 175 -13.47 4.95 11.96
CA VAL A 175 -12.37 5.86 11.58
C VAL A 175 -12.70 6.58 10.27
N LEU A 176 -13.10 5.83 9.24
CA LEU A 176 -13.44 6.39 7.92
C LEU A 176 -14.64 7.33 7.98
N LEU A 177 -15.72 6.95 8.67
CA LEU A 177 -16.90 7.80 8.85
C LEU A 177 -16.58 9.06 9.64
N GLY A 178 -15.79 8.94 10.72
CA GLY A 178 -15.31 10.09 11.48
C GLY A 178 -14.52 11.06 10.60
N TRP A 179 -13.69 10.56 9.69
CA TRP A 179 -12.92 11.38 8.77
C TRP A 179 -13.78 12.03 7.68
N LEU A 180 -14.75 11.29 7.12
CA LEU A 180 -15.71 11.82 6.14
C LEU A 180 -16.59 12.93 6.73
N ARG A 181 -17.08 12.74 7.96
CA ARG A 181 -17.90 13.74 8.67
C ARG A 181 -17.11 15.04 8.92
N ARG A 182 -15.80 14.93 9.22
CA ARG A 182 -14.91 16.08 9.47
C ARG A 182 -14.45 16.79 8.20
N SER A 183 -14.20 16.06 7.12
CA SER A 183 -13.70 16.61 5.85
C SER A 183 -14.79 17.24 4.97
N LEU A 184 -16.03 17.31 5.45
CA LEU A 184 -17.22 17.80 4.71
C LEU A 184 -17.47 17.09 3.38
N ASN A 185 -16.84 15.93 3.14
CA ASN A 185 -17.02 15.11 1.96
C ASN A 185 -18.26 14.22 2.07
N GLN A 186 -19.41 14.80 2.43
CA GLN A 186 -20.68 14.07 2.58
C GLN A 186 -21.11 13.39 1.28
N LYS A 187 -20.66 13.89 0.12
CA LYS A 187 -20.91 13.24 -1.18
C LYS A 187 -20.36 11.81 -1.26
N LEU A 188 -19.29 11.50 -0.53
CA LEU A 188 -18.71 10.15 -0.51
C LEU A 188 -19.56 9.15 0.30
N LEU A 189 -20.30 9.62 1.32
CA LEU A 189 -21.21 8.78 2.11
C LEU A 189 -22.33 8.19 1.24
N ASN A 190 -22.83 9.00 0.30
CA ASN A 190 -23.86 8.61 -0.65
C ASN A 190 -23.28 8.11 -1.98
N SER A 191 -21.96 7.90 -2.06
CA SER A 191 -21.36 7.37 -3.27
C SER A 191 -21.76 5.91 -3.45
N LYS A 192 -21.97 5.52 -4.70
CA LYS A 192 -22.45 4.20 -5.10
C LYS A 192 -21.33 3.40 -5.73
N ASP A 193 -21.27 2.11 -5.46
CA ASP A 193 -20.42 1.16 -6.19
C ASP A 193 -20.97 0.88 -7.60
N GLU A 194 -20.28 0.04 -8.36
CA GLU A 194 -20.66 -0.36 -9.72
C GLU A 194 -22.06 -0.97 -9.83
N LYS A 195 -22.59 -1.52 -8.73
CA LYS A 195 -23.93 -2.13 -8.65
C LYS A 195 -24.99 -1.12 -8.24
N GLY A 196 -24.61 0.15 -8.04
CA GLY A 196 -25.50 1.21 -7.58
C GLY A 196 -25.74 1.19 -6.07
N ASN A 197 -25.01 0.37 -5.30
CA ASN A 197 -25.17 0.24 -3.86
C ASN A 197 -24.35 1.31 -3.14
N THR A 198 -24.98 1.99 -2.19
CA THR A 198 -24.29 2.79 -1.19
C THR A 198 -23.68 1.90 -0.11
N VAL A 199 -22.85 2.49 0.75
CA VAL A 199 -22.33 1.82 1.95
C VAL A 199 -23.47 1.30 2.85
N LEU A 200 -24.58 2.04 2.94
CA LEU A 200 -25.78 1.62 3.67
C LEU A 200 -26.39 0.37 3.04
N ASP A 201 -26.58 0.35 1.72
CA ASP A 201 -27.17 -0.80 1.01
C ASP A 201 -26.36 -2.09 1.24
N ILE A 202 -25.02 -1.98 1.22
CA ILE A 202 -24.13 -3.10 1.52
C ILE A 202 -24.30 -3.57 2.97
N ALA A 203 -24.37 -2.65 3.93
CA ALA A 203 -24.60 -2.98 5.33
C ALA A 203 -25.95 -3.71 5.53
N VAL A 204 -27.01 -3.42 4.76
CA VAL A 204 -28.29 -4.18 4.80
C VAL A 204 -28.09 -5.60 4.38
N SER A 205 -27.46 -5.74 3.22
CA SER A 205 -27.38 -7.01 2.53
C SER A 205 -26.55 -8.02 3.30
N ASN A 206 -25.58 -7.53 4.08
CA ASN A 206 -24.82 -8.32 5.02
C ASN A 206 -25.61 -8.44 6.33
N SER A 207 -26.40 -9.51 6.49
CA SER A 207 -27.22 -9.79 7.69
C SER A 207 -26.44 -9.91 9.03
N GLN A 208 -25.14 -9.60 9.06
CA GLN A 208 -24.28 -9.60 10.25
C GLN A 208 -23.81 -8.19 10.68
N THR A 209 -24.16 -7.14 9.94
CA THR A 209 -23.70 -5.76 10.22
C THR A 209 -24.69 -4.92 11.04
N GLU A 210 -25.50 -5.54 11.91
CA GLU A 210 -26.47 -4.86 12.81
C GLU A 210 -25.84 -3.67 13.55
N ARG A 211 -24.58 -3.80 13.98
CA ARG A 211 -23.81 -2.71 14.63
C ARG A 211 -23.22 -1.68 13.67
N THR A 212 -22.91 -2.06 12.43
CA THR A 212 -22.31 -1.13 11.45
C THR A 212 -23.35 -0.14 10.94
N TRP A 213 -24.60 -0.59 10.87
CA TRP A 213 -25.77 0.23 10.58
C TRP A 213 -25.97 1.39 11.55
N GLU A 214 -25.86 1.11 12.85
CA GLU A 214 -26.00 2.11 13.90
C GLU A 214 -24.94 3.22 13.82
N ILE A 215 -23.79 2.93 13.19
CA ILE A 215 -22.67 3.88 13.10
C ILE A 215 -22.79 4.81 11.88
N ILE A 216 -23.48 4.36 10.82
CA ILE A 216 -23.63 5.18 9.62
C ILE A 216 -24.66 6.30 9.84
N TYR A 217 -25.64 6.09 10.74
CA TYR A 217 -26.55 7.13 11.25
C TYR A 217 -25.99 7.91 12.45
#